data_AF-A0A4Q6BF00-F1
#
_entry.id   AF-A0A4Q6BF00-F1
#
_cell.length_a   1.000
_cell.length_b   1.000
_cell.length_c   1.000
_cell.angle_alpha   90.00
_cell.angle_beta   90.00
_cell.angle_gamma   90.00
#
_symmetry.space_group_name_H-M   'P 1'
#
loop_
_entity.id
_entity.type
_entity.pdbx_description
1 polymer ?
#
loop_
_entity_poly.entity_id
_entity_poly.type
_entity_poly.pdbx_seq_one_letter_code
_entity_poly.pdbx_strand_id
1 'polypeptide(L)'
;MAQYARGIAPETLITQVQGTMPYVFEVEPDSELARFEPVKRLRTFAENPPAAPAPDTDETLTHEEYFKLCVSAHYSSCGSLVPTDVDNQIRLKLWPKNLPLETALEMARWVIQARAFDYRLVSTRYTYGPKDTPFEKDSLDGHLGEWFTIAVAAYCALKRYSSQEAKKVVQELAQSIRDEVHH
;
A
#
# COMPACT_ATOMS: atom_id res chain seq x y z
N MET A 1 12.86 -14.39 15.97
CA MET A 1 12.86 -14.03 14.53
C MET A 1 13.57 -12.68 14.39
N ALA A 2 14.26 -12.39 13.29
CA ALA A 2 14.88 -11.08 13.11
C ALA A 2 13.78 -10.01 13.00
N GLN A 3 13.84 -9.01 13.88
CA GLN A 3 12.95 -7.86 13.86
C GLN A 3 13.44 -6.88 12.79
N TYR A 4 12.56 -6.47 11.88
CA TYR A 4 12.89 -5.47 10.87
C TYR A 4 12.62 -4.08 11.42
N ALA A 5 13.47 -3.12 11.07
CA ALA A 5 13.27 -1.74 11.48
C ALA A 5 11.99 -1.17 10.85
N ARG A 6 10.96 -0.95 11.67
CA ARG A 6 9.74 -0.22 11.32
C ARG A 6 9.88 1.25 11.70
N GLY A 7 9.04 2.09 11.13
CA GLY A 7 9.09 3.54 11.33
C GLY A 7 8.11 4.01 12.39
N ILE A 8 6.93 4.40 11.93
CA ILE A 8 5.80 4.79 12.77
C ILE A 8 5.13 3.56 13.43
N ALA A 9 4.79 3.68 14.72
CA ALA A 9 4.00 2.66 15.40
C ALA A 9 2.61 2.52 14.76
N PRO A 10 2.07 1.30 14.57
CA PRO A 10 0.77 1.08 13.92
C PRO A 10 -0.38 1.90 14.52
N GLU A 11 -0.45 2.00 15.84
CA GLU A 11 -1.49 2.73 16.57
C GLU A 11 -1.38 4.24 16.33
N THR A 12 -0.14 4.74 16.27
CA THR A 12 0.13 6.15 15.94
C THR A 12 -0.26 6.45 14.50
N LEU A 13 0.06 5.55 13.56
CA LEU A 13 -0.35 5.67 12.17
C LEU A 13 -1.88 5.74 12.04
N ILE A 14 -2.62 4.84 12.68
CA ILE A 14 -4.08 4.86 12.65
C ILE A 14 -4.64 6.14 13.25
N THR A 15 -4.11 6.60 14.39
CA THR A 15 -4.55 7.85 15.01
C THR A 15 -4.36 9.05 14.05
N GLN A 16 -3.24 9.08 13.31
CA GLN A 16 -2.98 10.13 12.33
C GLN A 16 -3.93 10.05 11.13
N VAL A 17 -4.23 8.85 10.63
CA VAL A 17 -5.22 8.68 9.55
C VAL A 17 -6.62 9.07 10.02
N GLN A 18 -7.03 8.70 11.23
CA GLN A 18 -8.31 9.10 11.83
C GLN A 18 -8.44 10.62 11.97
N GLY A 19 -7.37 11.29 12.43
CA GLY A 19 -7.37 12.74 12.59
C GLY A 19 -7.39 13.52 11.27
N THR A 20 -6.87 12.94 10.19
CA THR A 20 -6.79 13.60 8.88
C THR A 20 -7.96 13.23 7.96
N MET A 21 -8.55 12.05 8.14
CA MET A 21 -9.56 11.48 7.26
C MET A 21 -10.61 10.68 8.03
N PRO A 22 -11.35 11.30 8.97
CA PRO A 22 -12.29 10.58 9.84
C PRO A 22 -13.37 9.82 9.06
N TYR A 23 -13.76 10.33 7.89
CA TYR A 23 -14.78 9.73 7.04
C TYR A 23 -14.45 8.31 6.54
N VAL A 24 -13.17 7.90 6.50
CA VAL A 24 -12.82 6.51 6.14
C VAL A 24 -13.17 5.52 7.25
N PHE A 25 -13.37 6.00 8.48
CA PHE A 25 -13.76 5.20 9.65
C PHE A 25 -15.26 5.33 9.97
N GLU A 26 -15.89 6.44 9.60
CA GLU A 26 -17.32 6.72 9.83
C GLU A 26 -18.21 6.31 8.65
N VAL A 27 -17.68 5.47 7.76
CA VAL A 27 -18.36 5.07 6.53
C VAL A 27 -19.45 4.02 6.78
N GLU A 28 -20.62 4.19 6.13
CA GLU A 28 -21.72 3.22 6.15
C GLU A 28 -21.24 1.81 5.74
N PRO A 29 -21.56 0.74 6.50
CA PRO A 29 -21.03 -0.61 6.29
C PRO A 29 -21.22 -1.18 4.88
N ASP A 30 -22.33 -0.84 4.22
CA ASP A 30 -22.67 -1.37 2.89
C ASP A 30 -22.20 -0.49 1.72
N SER A 31 -21.55 0.64 2.01
CA SER A 31 -21.04 1.53 0.97
C SER A 31 -19.92 0.89 0.14
N GLU A 32 -19.66 1.45 -1.03
CA GLU A 32 -18.52 1.06 -1.87
C GLU A 32 -17.19 1.37 -1.16
N LEU A 33 -17.12 2.51 -0.47
CA LEU A 33 -15.95 2.92 0.30
C LEU A 33 -15.65 1.97 1.49
N ALA A 34 -16.67 1.43 2.17
CA ALA A 34 -16.46 0.43 3.22
C ALA A 34 -15.88 -0.89 2.69
N ARG A 35 -16.17 -1.22 1.42
CA ARG A 35 -15.67 -2.41 0.72
C ARG A 35 -14.31 -2.17 0.05
N PHE A 36 -13.87 -0.92 -0.03
CA PHE A 36 -12.56 -0.57 -0.55
C PHE A 36 -11.46 -1.12 0.35
N GLU A 37 -10.64 -2.02 -0.18
CA GLU A 37 -9.76 -2.86 0.61
C GLU A 37 -8.77 -2.09 1.51
N PRO A 38 -8.14 -0.97 1.07
CA PRO A 38 -7.35 -0.11 1.97
C PRO A 38 -8.15 0.38 3.19
N VAL A 39 -9.37 0.86 2.97
CA VAL A 39 -10.23 1.41 4.03
C VAL A 39 -10.69 0.30 4.97
N LYS A 40 -11.12 -0.84 4.42
CA LYS A 40 -11.47 -2.03 5.21
C LYS A 40 -10.33 -2.45 6.14
N ARG A 41 -9.07 -2.42 5.68
CA ARG A 41 -7.90 -2.79 6.47
C ARG A 41 -7.64 -1.82 7.60
N LEU A 42 -7.71 -0.52 7.33
CA LEU A 42 -7.58 0.53 8.36
C LEU A 42 -8.64 0.41 9.43
N ARG A 43 -9.91 0.22 9.02
CA ARG A 43 -11.04 0.02 9.92
C ARG A 43 -10.90 -1.24 10.78
N THR A 44 -10.53 -2.36 10.16
CA THR A 44 -10.34 -3.64 10.87
C THR A 44 -9.29 -3.49 11.96
N PHE A 45 -8.17 -2.82 11.67
CA PHE A 45 -7.15 -2.55 12.67
C PHE A 45 -7.64 -1.61 13.77
N ALA A 46 -8.39 -0.56 13.43
CA ALA A 46 -8.92 0.39 14.42
C ALA A 46 -9.97 -0.24 15.35
N GLU A 47 -10.83 -1.11 14.83
CA GLU A 47 -11.88 -1.81 15.57
C GLU A 47 -11.31 -2.96 16.41
N ASN A 48 -10.28 -3.65 15.91
CA ASN A 48 -9.66 -4.80 16.57
C ASN A 48 -8.13 -4.65 16.54
N PRO A 49 -7.56 -3.69 17.31
CA PRO A 49 -6.12 -3.56 17.39
C PRO A 49 -5.55 -4.87 17.95
N PRO A 50 -4.50 -5.43 17.32
CA PRO A 50 -3.89 -6.64 17.83
C PRO A 50 -3.42 -6.42 19.27
N ALA A 51 -3.61 -7.44 20.12
CA ALA A 51 -3.28 -7.36 21.54
C ALA A 51 -1.83 -6.92 21.72
N ALA A 52 -1.57 -6.13 22.78
CA ALA A 52 -0.23 -5.65 23.10
C ALA A 52 0.78 -6.82 23.05
N PRO A 53 1.97 -6.59 22.49
CA PRO A 53 2.91 -7.68 22.29
C PRO A 53 3.23 -8.36 23.63
N ALA A 54 3.36 -9.70 23.63
CA ALA A 54 3.92 -10.38 24.79
C ALA A 54 5.34 -9.84 25.06
N PRO A 55 5.85 -9.84 26.31
CA PRO A 55 7.15 -9.25 26.66
C PRO A 55 8.34 -9.71 25.81
N ASP A 56 8.20 -10.85 25.13
CA ASP A 56 9.23 -11.53 24.33
C ASP A 56 8.96 -11.54 22.82
N THR A 57 7.89 -10.90 22.34
CA THR A 57 7.57 -10.76 20.92
C THR A 57 7.32 -9.28 20.63
N ASP A 58 8.19 -8.62 19.88
CA ASP A 58 8.25 -7.15 19.90
C ASP A 58 7.21 -6.44 19.00
N GLU A 59 6.37 -7.17 18.25
CA GLU A 59 5.42 -6.54 17.32
C GLU A 59 4.11 -7.33 17.21
N THR A 60 2.99 -6.61 17.30
CA THR A 60 1.61 -7.11 17.22
C THR A 60 1.17 -7.52 15.80
N LEU A 61 1.90 -7.03 14.79
CA LEU A 61 1.70 -7.33 13.37
C LEU A 61 2.95 -8.02 12.80
N THR A 62 2.76 -8.96 11.88
CA THR A 62 3.84 -9.42 11.01
C THR A 62 4.35 -8.28 10.11
N HIS A 63 5.55 -8.46 9.54
CA HIS A 63 6.16 -7.43 8.68
C HIS A 63 5.33 -7.13 7.43
N GLU A 64 4.72 -8.16 6.86
CA GLU A 64 3.80 -8.07 5.73
C GLU A 64 2.50 -7.34 6.11
N GLU A 65 1.90 -7.66 7.26
CA GLU A 65 0.69 -6.97 7.72
C GLU A 65 0.97 -5.48 7.98
N TYR A 66 2.12 -5.16 8.57
CA TYR A 66 2.55 -3.78 8.74
C TYR A 66 2.76 -3.07 7.39
N PHE A 67 3.40 -3.72 6.42
CA PHE A 67 3.52 -3.18 5.08
C PHE A 67 2.16 -2.91 4.44
N LYS A 68 1.23 -3.88 4.51
CA LYS A 68 -0.14 -3.73 4.00
C LYS A 68 -0.88 -2.59 4.69
N LEU A 69 -0.69 -2.41 6.01
CA LEU A 69 -1.24 -1.30 6.76
C LEU A 69 -0.68 0.05 6.28
N CYS A 70 0.65 0.17 6.14
CA CYS A 70 1.31 1.37 5.62
C CYS A 70 0.84 1.72 4.20
N VAL A 71 0.75 0.73 3.31
CA VAL A 71 0.22 0.92 1.95
C VAL A 71 -1.25 1.33 1.98
N SER A 72 -2.06 0.75 2.86
CA SER A 72 -3.47 1.10 3.00
C SER A 72 -3.67 2.53 3.53
N ALA A 73 -2.87 2.93 4.51
CA ALA A 73 -2.82 4.29 5.01
C ALA A 73 -2.40 5.26 3.91
N HIS A 74 -1.32 4.96 3.20
CA HIS A 74 -0.81 5.76 2.09
C HIS A 74 -1.88 5.98 1.01
N TYR A 75 -2.56 4.93 0.55
CA TYR A 75 -3.58 5.07 -0.50
C TYR A 75 -4.87 5.72 -0.02
N SER A 76 -5.33 5.38 1.18
CA SER A 76 -6.54 6.01 1.73
C SER A 76 -6.30 7.49 1.99
N SER A 77 -5.04 7.89 2.24
CA SER A 77 -4.63 9.28 2.47
C SER A 77 -3.88 9.97 1.34
N CYS A 78 -3.85 9.34 0.16
CA CYS A 78 -3.19 9.89 -1.01
C CYS A 78 -3.81 11.24 -1.41
N GLY A 79 -2.97 12.25 -1.57
CA GLY A 79 -3.39 13.64 -1.75
C GLY A 79 -3.71 14.39 -0.45
N SER A 80 -3.50 13.80 0.73
CA SER A 80 -3.63 14.47 2.04
C SER A 80 -2.32 14.34 2.86
N LEU A 81 -2.39 14.49 4.19
CA LEU A 81 -1.22 14.32 5.07
C LEU A 81 -0.88 12.82 5.22
N VAL A 82 -0.07 12.30 4.30
CA VAL A 82 0.63 11.04 4.55
C VAL A 82 1.86 11.35 5.41
N PRO A 83 2.10 10.65 6.53
CA PRO A 83 3.35 10.82 7.26
C PRO A 83 4.50 10.44 6.33
N THR A 84 5.40 11.37 6.02
CA THR A 84 6.56 11.14 5.10
C THR A 84 7.40 9.92 5.48
N ASP A 85 7.32 9.47 6.73
CA ASP A 85 7.94 8.21 7.14
C ASP A 85 7.28 7.01 6.42
N VAL A 86 5.96 6.94 6.29
CA VAL A 86 5.24 5.85 5.59
C VAL A 86 5.72 5.69 4.15
N ASP A 87 5.88 6.78 3.41
CA ASP A 87 6.36 6.71 2.01
C ASP A 87 7.75 6.11 1.93
N ASN A 88 8.67 6.56 2.79
CA ASN A 88 10.02 6.02 2.87
C ASN A 88 10.04 4.55 3.33
N GLN A 89 9.09 4.15 4.18
CA GLN A 89 8.94 2.77 4.62
C GLN A 89 8.55 1.88 3.44
N ILE A 90 7.44 2.17 2.76
CA ILE A 90 6.89 1.31 1.70
C ILE A 90 7.74 1.30 0.41
N ARG A 91 8.48 2.39 0.14
CA ARG A 91 9.36 2.50 -1.03
C ARG A 91 10.78 1.98 -0.80
N LEU A 92 11.20 1.76 0.45
CA LEU A 92 12.58 1.37 0.73
C LEU A 92 12.77 0.55 2.02
N LYS A 93 12.47 1.11 3.19
CA LYS A 93 12.94 0.56 4.48
C LYS A 93 12.30 -0.79 4.81
N LEU A 94 11.06 -1.02 4.38
CA LEU A 94 10.36 -2.30 4.56
C LEU A 94 10.80 -3.38 3.58
N TRP A 95 11.78 -3.10 2.70
CA TRP A 95 12.39 -4.07 1.79
C TRP A 95 13.86 -4.36 2.15
N PRO A 96 14.16 -4.84 3.37
CA PRO A 96 15.54 -5.10 3.80
C PRO A 96 16.19 -6.23 2.99
N LYS A 97 17.53 -6.28 2.99
CA LYS A 97 18.29 -7.27 2.19
C LYS A 97 18.04 -8.72 2.62
N ASN A 98 17.73 -8.94 3.90
CA ASN A 98 17.50 -10.24 4.52
C ASN A 98 16.01 -10.60 4.66
N LEU A 99 15.11 -9.89 3.95
CA LEU A 99 13.68 -10.21 3.97
C LEU A 99 13.44 -11.65 3.47
N PRO A 100 12.62 -12.49 4.12
CA PRO A 100 12.31 -13.82 3.66
C PRO A 100 11.55 -13.75 2.33
N LEU A 101 11.81 -14.73 1.46
CA LEU A 101 11.20 -14.77 0.13
C LEU A 101 9.66 -14.75 0.21
N GLU A 102 9.07 -15.56 1.09
CA GLU A 102 7.60 -15.65 1.24
C GLU A 102 6.99 -14.29 1.61
N THR A 103 7.56 -13.60 2.60
CA THR A 103 7.14 -12.25 2.99
C THR A 103 7.28 -11.25 1.84
N ALA A 104 8.40 -11.29 1.12
CA ALA A 104 8.63 -10.41 -0.03
C ALA A 104 7.61 -10.64 -1.17
N LEU A 105 7.23 -11.90 -1.41
CA LEU A 105 6.22 -12.27 -2.41
C LEU A 105 4.83 -11.76 -2.02
N GLU A 106 4.42 -11.94 -0.76
CA GLU A 106 3.13 -11.46 -0.26
C GLU A 106 3.02 -9.93 -0.34
N MET A 107 4.08 -9.23 0.06
CA MET A 107 4.14 -7.77 -0.10
C MET A 107 4.08 -7.35 -1.57
N ALA A 108 4.79 -8.05 -2.47
CA ALA A 108 4.79 -7.70 -3.90
C ALA A 108 3.43 -7.96 -4.58
N ARG A 109 2.75 -9.06 -4.24
CA ARG A 109 1.39 -9.36 -4.71
C ARG A 109 0.41 -8.28 -4.26
N TRP A 110 0.56 -7.76 -3.04
CA TRP A 110 -0.22 -6.62 -2.57
C TRP A 110 0.03 -5.36 -3.39
N VAL A 111 1.28 -5.08 -3.75
CA VAL A 111 1.61 -3.93 -4.62
C VAL A 111 0.98 -4.08 -6.00
N ILE A 112 0.99 -5.28 -6.59
CA ILE A 112 0.31 -5.53 -7.87
C ILE A 112 -1.20 -5.28 -7.73
N GLN A 113 -1.83 -5.82 -6.68
CA GLN A 113 -3.26 -5.62 -6.41
C GLN A 113 -3.59 -4.14 -6.25
N ALA A 114 -2.71 -3.37 -5.60
CA ALA A 114 -2.95 -1.96 -5.33
C ALA A 114 -3.05 -1.07 -6.57
N ARG A 115 -2.58 -1.56 -7.73
CA ARG A 115 -2.80 -0.87 -9.02
C ARG A 115 -4.29 -0.75 -9.36
N ALA A 116 -5.09 -1.73 -8.96
CA ALA A 116 -6.53 -1.78 -9.26
C ALA A 116 -7.39 -1.02 -8.24
N PHE A 117 -6.77 -0.37 -7.26
CA PHE A 117 -7.49 0.40 -6.25
C PHE A 117 -8.05 1.69 -6.87
N ASP A 118 -9.37 1.86 -6.81
CA ASP A 118 -10.04 3.04 -7.34
C ASP A 118 -9.89 4.24 -6.40
N TYR A 119 -8.94 5.11 -6.71
CA TYR A 119 -8.64 6.32 -5.96
C TYR A 119 -9.84 7.27 -5.81
N ARG A 120 -10.80 7.22 -6.76
CA ARG A 120 -11.98 8.10 -6.77
C ARG A 120 -12.91 7.84 -5.59
N LEU A 121 -12.77 6.70 -4.91
CA LEU A 121 -13.52 6.38 -3.69
C LEU A 121 -13.06 7.20 -2.48
N VAL A 122 -11.81 7.64 -2.45
CA VAL A 122 -11.20 8.36 -1.31
C VAL A 122 -10.82 9.80 -1.64
N SER A 123 -11.00 10.24 -2.89
CA SER A 123 -10.62 11.60 -3.28
C SER A 123 -11.36 12.07 -4.51
N THR A 124 -11.69 13.37 -4.53
CA THR A 124 -12.20 14.08 -5.71
C THR A 124 -11.10 14.75 -6.53
N ARG A 125 -9.82 14.57 -6.14
CA ARG A 125 -8.67 15.20 -6.79
C ARG A 125 -8.14 14.36 -7.95
N TYR A 126 -8.96 14.25 -8.98
CA TYR A 126 -8.62 13.61 -10.23
C TYR A 126 -9.18 14.44 -11.39
N THR A 127 -8.62 14.23 -12.57
CA THR A 127 -9.16 14.76 -13.83
C THR A 127 -9.29 13.63 -14.83
N TYR A 128 -9.85 13.90 -16.00
CA TYR A 128 -9.86 12.96 -17.11
C TYR A 128 -8.83 13.35 -18.16
N GLY A 129 -8.48 12.40 -19.02
CA GLY A 129 -7.66 12.66 -20.20
C GLY A 129 -8.28 13.69 -21.16
N PRO A 130 -7.51 14.23 -22.10
CA PRO A 130 -8.00 15.24 -23.03
C PRO A 130 -9.17 14.72 -23.88
N LYS A 131 -10.11 15.61 -24.19
CA LYS A 131 -11.24 15.32 -25.06
C LYS A 131 -10.78 14.84 -26.44
N ASP A 132 -11.53 13.93 -27.04
CA ASP A 132 -11.28 13.37 -28.39
C ASP A 132 -9.97 12.55 -28.47
N THR A 133 -9.48 12.05 -27.32
CA THR A 133 -8.36 11.11 -27.24
C THR A 133 -8.83 9.73 -26.77
N PRO A 134 -8.05 8.65 -27.00
CA PRO A 134 -8.36 7.34 -26.42
C PRO A 134 -8.49 7.33 -24.89
N PHE A 135 -7.92 8.34 -24.21
CA PHE A 135 -7.83 8.44 -22.75
C PHE A 135 -8.88 9.39 -22.15
N GLU A 136 -9.82 9.91 -22.93
CA GLU A 136 -10.85 10.86 -22.45
C GLU A 136 -11.64 10.33 -21.24
N LYS A 137 -11.75 9.01 -21.08
CA LYS A 137 -12.47 8.38 -19.97
C LYS A 137 -11.55 7.88 -18.85
N ASP A 138 -10.24 7.97 -19.05
CA ASP A 138 -9.26 7.47 -18.09
C ASP A 138 -9.06 8.51 -17.00
N SER A 139 -9.09 8.06 -15.74
CA SER A 139 -8.81 8.89 -14.58
C SER A 139 -7.32 9.21 -14.56
N LEU A 140 -7.00 10.49 -14.44
CA LEU A 140 -5.67 11.00 -14.17
C LEU A 140 -5.63 11.52 -12.74
N ASP A 141 -4.88 10.81 -11.90
CA ASP A 141 -4.67 11.14 -10.50
C ASP A 141 -3.26 10.77 -10.06
N GLY A 142 -2.89 11.20 -8.85
CA GLY A 142 -1.55 10.93 -8.31
C GLY A 142 -1.34 9.45 -7.95
N HIS A 143 -2.40 8.66 -7.81
CA HIS A 143 -2.33 7.30 -7.26
C HIS A 143 -1.46 6.38 -8.11
N LEU A 144 -1.55 6.47 -9.43
CA LEU A 144 -0.75 5.64 -10.33
C LEU A 144 0.74 6.00 -10.28
N GLY A 145 1.08 7.29 -10.16
CA GLY A 145 2.45 7.73 -9.95
C GLY A 145 3.02 7.30 -8.60
N GLU A 146 2.21 7.37 -7.55
CA GLU A 146 2.56 6.87 -6.21
C GLU A 146 2.76 5.35 -6.22
N TRP A 147 1.81 4.61 -6.80
CA TRP A 147 1.88 3.16 -7.02
C TRP A 147 3.15 2.75 -7.76
N PHE A 148 3.50 3.46 -8.84
CA PHE A 148 4.68 3.17 -9.66
C PHE A 148 5.95 3.10 -8.81
N THR A 149 6.14 4.04 -7.89
CA THR A 149 7.34 4.05 -7.03
C THR A 149 7.40 2.86 -6.07
N ILE A 150 6.25 2.42 -5.55
CA ILE A 150 6.14 1.23 -4.69
C ILE A 150 6.37 -0.05 -5.53
N ALA A 151 5.85 -0.09 -6.75
CA ALA A 151 6.06 -1.19 -7.70
C ALA A 151 7.54 -1.35 -8.08
N VAL A 152 8.26 -0.24 -8.31
CA VAL A 152 9.71 -0.25 -8.54
C VAL A 152 10.47 -0.77 -7.32
N ALA A 153 10.05 -0.42 -6.10
CA ALA A 153 10.65 -0.94 -4.87
C ALA A 153 10.48 -2.47 -4.76
N ALA A 154 9.26 -2.98 -4.98
CA ALA A 154 8.97 -4.41 -4.99
C ALA A 154 9.77 -5.16 -6.07
N TYR A 155 9.85 -4.59 -7.27
CA TYR A 155 10.64 -5.13 -8.39
C TYR A 155 12.12 -5.25 -8.01
N CYS A 156 12.71 -4.18 -7.46
CA CYS A 156 14.10 -4.17 -7.03
C CYS A 156 14.37 -5.13 -5.87
N ALA A 157 13.42 -5.28 -4.95
CA ALA A 157 13.52 -6.21 -3.84
C ALA A 157 13.51 -7.67 -4.32
N LEU A 158 12.56 -8.03 -5.19
CA LEU A 158 12.41 -9.40 -5.65
C LEU A 158 13.52 -9.88 -6.59
N LYS A 159 14.21 -8.96 -7.29
CA LYS A 159 15.39 -9.32 -8.11
C LYS A 159 16.57 -9.89 -7.31
N ARG A 160 16.55 -9.79 -5.99
CA ARG A 160 17.58 -10.34 -5.10
C ARG A 160 17.44 -11.85 -4.92
N TYR A 161 16.28 -12.43 -5.24
CA TYR A 161 16.02 -13.86 -5.09
C TYR A 161 16.19 -14.61 -6.41
N SER A 162 16.66 -15.85 -6.33
CA SER A 162 16.90 -16.71 -7.49
C SER A 162 15.73 -17.65 -7.83
N SER A 163 14.70 -17.69 -6.97
CA SER A 163 13.56 -18.61 -7.10
C SER A 163 12.74 -18.34 -8.36
N GLN A 164 12.12 -19.40 -8.90
CA GLN A 164 11.25 -19.27 -10.08
C GLN A 164 10.00 -18.44 -9.79
N GLU A 165 9.48 -18.52 -8.57
CA GLU A 165 8.33 -17.72 -8.16
C GLU A 165 8.66 -16.22 -8.13
N ALA A 166 9.80 -15.83 -7.54
CA ALA A 166 10.23 -14.43 -7.56
C ALA A 166 10.39 -13.91 -9.00
N LYS A 167 10.95 -14.72 -9.90
CA LYS A 167 11.09 -14.36 -11.32
C LYS A 167 9.75 -14.10 -12.01
N LYS A 168 8.72 -14.91 -11.71
CA LYS A 168 7.37 -14.70 -12.26
C LYS A 168 6.78 -13.38 -11.77
N VAL A 169 6.83 -13.11 -10.46
CA VAL A 169 6.30 -11.86 -9.90
C VAL A 169 7.09 -10.64 -10.39
N VAL A 170 8.41 -10.76 -10.57
CA VAL A 170 9.25 -9.72 -11.19
C VAL A 170 8.81 -9.43 -12.63
N GLN A 171 8.48 -10.45 -13.42
CA GLN A 171 7.98 -10.26 -14.79
C GLN A 171 6.63 -9.54 -14.81
N GLU A 172 5.72 -9.91 -13.89
CA GLU A 172 4.43 -9.27 -13.73
C GLU A 172 4.57 -7.79 -13.32
N LEU A 173 5.37 -7.49 -12.29
CA LEU A 173 5.70 -6.11 -11.91
C LEU A 173 6.30 -5.33 -13.08
N ALA A 174 7.26 -5.92 -13.80
CA ALA A 174 7.89 -5.26 -14.94
C ALA A 174 6.94 -5.02 -16.10
N GLN A 175 5.88 -5.83 -16.25
CA GLN A 175 4.83 -5.59 -17.23
C GLN A 175 3.92 -4.46 -16.76
N SER A 176 3.41 -4.51 -15.53
CA SER A 176 2.57 -3.45 -14.98
C SER A 176 3.27 -2.08 -14.96
N ILE A 177 4.56 -2.04 -14.64
CA ILE A 177 5.39 -0.82 -14.71
C ILE A 177 5.53 -0.31 -16.15
N ARG A 178 5.64 -1.21 -17.14
CA ARG A 178 5.71 -0.82 -18.55
C ARG A 178 4.38 -0.29 -19.05
N ASP A 179 3.29 -0.94 -18.69
CA ASP A 179 1.93 -0.49 -19.04
C ASP A 179 1.69 0.93 -18.52
N GLU A 180 2.13 1.22 -17.28
CA GLU A 180 2.05 2.56 -16.69
C GLU A 180 2.81 3.65 -17.47
N VAL A 181 4.01 3.33 -17.97
CA VAL A 181 4.85 4.32 -18.68
C VAL A 181 4.41 4.52 -20.14
N HIS A 182 3.68 3.57 -20.71
CA HIS A 182 3.24 3.58 -22.10
C HIS A 182 1.76 3.92 -22.29
N HIS A 183 1.07 4.33 -21.23
CA HIS A 183 -0.23 5.00 -21.32
C HIS A 183 -0.10 6.35 -22.02
#